data_AF-A0A1Q6U508-F1
#
_entry.id   AF-A0A1Q6U508-F1
#
_cell.length_a   1.000
_cell.length_b   1.000
_cell.length_c   1.000
_cell.angle_alpha   90.00
_cell.angle_beta   90.00
_cell.angle_gamma   90.00
#
_symmetry.space_group_name_H-M   'P 1'
#
loop_
_entity.id
_entity.type
_entity.pdbx_description
1 polymer ?
#
loop_
_entity_poly.entity_id
_entity_poly.type
_entity_poly.pdbx_seq_one_letter_code
_entity_poly.pdbx_strand_id
1 'polypeptide(L)'
;MKLIKFILVEDIRQQAQKLENFSETYPQGNRLCKQAQELVNFSEICPKENRLCRGFTLAEVLITLGIIGVVAAMTMPSLIQHHKEKETVARLEKFASTLSQALNLWKAETGCIDEASTCLSYISKGDEKCENFEPIASKMHVIGMVTRDKRNTAGWLPDKAYNYYGEEQVGNYGGVSKVTISTCAYLLNDGTIFSIDINPTNLDILVDVNGKKLPNRVGQDIFPFTIGGNANFASGGGNTGLTKDIYPYPLGSNYNAFNGLCRINLKCNPENVNPSKENGASPTSYVLLTKKLPPKY
;
A
#
# COMPACT_ATOMS: atom_id res chain seq x y z
N MET A 1 4.39 -13.13 -22.02
CA MET A 1 5.69 -12.47 -22.30
C MET A 1 6.01 -12.29 -23.80
N LYS A 2 5.38 -13.03 -24.73
CA LYS A 2 5.57 -12.84 -26.19
C LYS A 2 4.78 -11.67 -26.80
N LEU A 3 3.61 -11.31 -26.24
CA LEU A 3 2.77 -10.22 -26.77
C LEU A 3 3.37 -8.81 -26.58
N ILE A 4 4.00 -8.55 -25.43
CA ILE A 4 4.60 -7.24 -25.09
C ILE A 4 5.81 -6.94 -26.00
N LYS A 5 6.53 -7.98 -26.41
CA LYS A 5 7.68 -7.84 -27.31
C LYS A 5 7.24 -7.53 -28.76
N PHE A 6 6.00 -7.83 -29.13
CA PHE A 6 5.47 -7.59 -30.47
C PHE A 6 4.97 -6.14 -30.61
N ILE A 7 4.24 -5.64 -29.61
CA ILE A 7 3.70 -4.27 -29.59
C ILE A 7 4.82 -3.21 -29.62
N LEU A 8 5.90 -3.44 -28.86
CA LEU A 8 7.05 -2.54 -28.83
C LEU A 8 7.82 -2.48 -30.16
N VAL A 9 7.79 -3.55 -30.97
CA VAL A 9 8.51 -3.61 -32.25
C VAL A 9 7.72 -2.94 -33.37
N GLU A 10 6.39 -3.02 -33.34
CA GLU A 10 5.53 -2.34 -34.31
C GLU A 10 5.52 -0.82 -34.12
N ASP A 11 5.56 -0.34 -32.87
CA ASP A 11 5.60 1.10 -32.56
C ASP A 11 6.93 1.75 -32.99
N ILE A 12 8.05 1.03 -32.80
CA ILE A 12 9.37 1.46 -33.28
C ILE A 12 9.41 1.50 -34.82
N ARG A 13 8.73 0.57 -35.51
CA ARG A 13 8.64 0.57 -36.98
C ARG A 13 7.82 1.75 -37.51
N GLN A 14 6.72 2.11 -36.86
CA GLN A 14 5.92 3.28 -37.24
C GLN A 14 6.68 4.60 -37.03
N GLN A 15 7.51 4.70 -35.99
CA GLN A 15 8.36 5.87 -35.75
C GLN A 15 9.51 5.99 -36.77
N ALA A 16 10.09 4.86 -37.21
CA ALA A 16 11.13 4.84 -38.24
C ALA A 16 10.61 5.29 -39.63
N GLN A 17 9.40 4.86 -40.03
CA GLN A 17 8.78 5.29 -41.30
C GLN A 17 8.47 6.80 -41.34
N LYS A 18 8.17 7.42 -40.18
CA LYS A 18 7.99 8.87 -40.09
C LYS A 18 9.30 9.66 -40.30
N LEU A 19 10.45 9.05 -40.01
CA LEU A 19 11.77 9.67 -40.17
C LEU A 19 12.28 9.58 -41.60
N GLU A 20 11.99 8.49 -42.32
CA GLU A 20 12.32 8.37 -43.75
C GLU A 20 11.62 9.44 -44.58
N ASN A 21 10.32 9.69 -44.31
CA ASN A 21 9.53 10.75 -44.96
C ASN A 21 10.02 12.17 -44.63
N PHE A 22 10.86 12.36 -43.60
CA PHE A 22 11.42 13.67 -43.25
C PHE A 22 12.64 14.04 -44.12
N SER A 23 13.33 13.03 -44.67
CA SER A 23 14.55 13.24 -45.49
C SER A 23 14.28 13.69 -46.94
N GLU A 24 13.05 13.55 -47.43
CA GLU A 24 12.66 13.95 -48.79
C GLU A 24 12.32 15.45 -48.95
N THR A 25 12.33 16.24 -47.87
CA THR A 25 11.83 17.63 -47.88
C THR A 25 12.88 18.73 -48.01
N TYR A 26 14.18 18.43 -48.14
CA TYR A 26 15.23 19.46 -48.25
C TYR A 26 16.09 19.33 -49.53
N PRO A 27 16.02 20.31 -50.47
CA PRO A 27 16.92 20.36 -51.62
C PRO A 27 18.36 20.71 -51.22
N GLN A 28 19.31 20.19 -52.00
CA GLN A 28 20.77 20.20 -51.84
C GLN A 28 21.44 21.61 -51.79
N GLY A 29 21.15 22.43 -50.78
CA GLY A 29 21.62 23.83 -50.74
C GLY A 29 22.27 24.32 -49.45
N ASN A 30 22.54 23.48 -48.44
CA ASN A 30 22.95 23.97 -47.12
C ASN A 30 24.45 23.79 -46.84
N ARG A 31 25.14 24.86 -46.41
CA ARG A 31 26.59 24.90 -46.10
C ARG A 31 27.03 23.84 -45.08
N LEU A 32 26.10 23.37 -44.24
CA LEU A 32 26.31 22.28 -43.28
C LEU A 32 26.60 20.92 -43.96
N CYS A 33 26.04 20.65 -45.14
CA CYS A 33 26.33 19.42 -45.89
C CYS A 33 27.73 19.43 -46.53
N LYS A 34 28.27 20.61 -46.89
CA LYS A 34 29.65 20.72 -47.39
C LYS A 34 30.68 20.52 -46.28
N GLN A 35 30.43 21.05 -45.08
CA GLN A 35 31.27 20.78 -43.90
C GLN A 35 31.22 19.31 -43.47
N ALA A 36 30.07 18.64 -43.66
CA ALA A 36 29.97 17.20 -43.44
C ALA A 36 30.78 16.38 -44.46
N GLN A 37 30.86 16.82 -45.73
CA GLN A 37 31.66 16.15 -46.77
C GLN A 37 33.18 16.28 -46.57
N GLU A 38 33.67 17.40 -46.01
CA GLU A 38 35.09 17.56 -45.69
C GLU A 38 35.54 16.67 -44.50
N LEU A 39 34.64 16.37 -43.56
CA LEU A 39 34.91 15.43 -42.45
C LEU A 39 34.93 13.96 -42.90
N VAL A 40 34.28 13.62 -44.02
CA VAL A 40 34.31 12.26 -44.60
C VAL A 40 35.67 11.96 -45.22
N ASN A 41 36.36 12.96 -45.80
CA ASN A 41 37.67 12.76 -46.42
C ASN A 41 38.85 12.62 -45.43
N PHE A 42 38.65 12.88 -44.14
CA PHE A 42 39.68 12.57 -43.12
C PHE A 42 39.76 11.06 -42.80
N SER A 43 38.85 10.25 -43.34
CA SER A 43 38.84 8.79 -43.13
C SER A 43 39.80 8.03 -44.06
N GLU A 44 40.47 8.68 -45.01
CA GLU A 44 41.38 8.02 -45.96
C GLU A 44 42.85 7.87 -45.47
N ILE A 45 43.14 8.12 -44.19
CA ILE A 45 44.49 7.95 -43.59
C ILE A 45 44.59 6.70 -42.68
N CYS A 46 43.71 5.70 -42.82
CA CYS A 46 43.88 4.43 -42.10
C CYS A 46 44.54 3.37 -43.01
N PRO A 47 45.82 3.01 -42.75
CA PRO A 47 46.48 1.95 -43.51
C PRO A 47 45.79 0.61 -43.22
N LYS A 48 45.76 -0.25 -44.25
CA LYS A 48 45.29 -1.62 -44.20
C LYS A 48 46.15 -2.47 -43.26
N GLU A 49 45.81 -2.49 -41.97
CA GLU A 49 46.06 -3.65 -41.11
C GLU A 49 45.28 -3.52 -39.79
N ASN A 50 44.63 -4.61 -39.40
CA ASN A 50 44.06 -4.90 -38.09
C ASN A 50 42.70 -4.27 -37.71
N ARG A 51 41.68 -5.16 -37.76
CA ARG A 51 40.44 -5.24 -36.97
C ARG A 51 39.73 -3.92 -36.63
N LEU A 52 38.55 -3.74 -37.25
CA LEU A 52 37.53 -2.76 -36.87
C LEU A 52 37.35 -2.67 -35.34
N CYS A 53 37.90 -1.63 -34.73
CA CYS A 53 37.42 -1.11 -33.46
C CYS A 53 36.59 0.14 -33.74
N ARG A 54 35.32 -0.04 -34.13
CA ARG A 54 34.33 1.05 -34.08
C ARG A 54 34.03 1.32 -32.60
N GLY A 55 34.72 2.28 -32.01
CA GLY A 55 34.39 2.80 -30.67
C GLY A 55 33.24 3.80 -30.75
N PHE A 56 32.40 3.85 -29.72
CA PHE A 56 31.37 4.88 -29.60
C PHE A 56 32.01 6.26 -29.45
N THR A 57 31.48 7.26 -30.15
CA THR A 57 31.93 8.65 -29.96
C THR A 57 31.45 9.18 -28.60
N LEU A 58 32.20 10.10 -28.00
CA LEU A 58 31.80 10.73 -26.73
C LEU A 58 30.40 11.36 -26.82
N ALA A 59 30.10 12.03 -27.94
CA ALA A 59 28.81 12.66 -28.17
C ALA A 59 27.66 11.64 -28.21
N GLU A 60 27.87 10.50 -28.86
CA GLU A 60 26.88 9.41 -28.94
C GLU A 60 26.58 8.81 -27.56
N VAL A 61 27.61 8.60 -26.73
CA VAL A 61 27.44 8.14 -25.34
C VAL A 61 26.72 9.20 -24.49
N LEU A 62 27.03 10.49 -24.66
CA LEU A 62 26.37 11.56 -23.90
C LEU A 62 24.90 11.73 -24.26
N ILE A 63 24.55 11.67 -25.55
CA ILE A 63 23.16 11.76 -26.01
C ILE A 63 22.36 10.55 -25.51
N THR A 64 22.91 9.34 -25.62
CA THR A 64 22.24 8.12 -25.16
C THR A 64 22.02 8.12 -23.65
N LEU A 65 23.02 8.50 -22.84
CA LEU A 65 22.86 8.66 -21.39
C LEU A 65 21.85 9.77 -21.04
N GLY A 66 21.83 10.87 -21.80
CA GLY A 66 20.84 11.95 -21.65
C GLY A 66 19.40 11.47 -21.87
N ILE A 67 19.16 10.72 -22.96
CA ILE A 67 17.84 10.16 -23.28
C ILE A 67 17.41 9.15 -22.21
N ILE A 68 18.29 8.21 -21.83
CA ILE A 68 18.00 7.23 -20.79
C ILE A 68 17.71 7.93 -19.45
N GLY A 69 18.46 8.98 -19.11
CA GLY A 69 18.23 9.76 -17.90
C GLY A 69 16.84 10.41 -17.84
N VAL A 70 16.40 11.05 -18.92
CA VAL A 70 15.07 11.69 -19.00
C VAL A 70 13.95 10.63 -18.91
N VAL A 71 14.07 9.54 -19.67
CA VAL A 71 13.05 8.48 -19.67
C VAL A 71 12.98 7.78 -18.32
N ALA A 72 14.13 7.51 -17.69
CA ALA A 72 14.17 6.93 -16.34
C ALA A 72 13.52 7.86 -15.31
N ALA A 73 13.79 9.17 -15.37
CA ALA A 73 13.20 10.14 -14.45
C ALA A 73 11.66 10.19 -14.52
N MET A 74 11.08 10.02 -15.72
CA MET A 74 9.63 9.99 -15.91
C MET A 74 8.98 8.67 -15.49
N THR A 75 9.72 7.56 -15.49
CA THR A 75 9.18 6.20 -15.26
C THR A 75 9.43 5.67 -13.85
N MET A 76 10.54 6.05 -13.20
CA MET A 76 10.89 5.62 -11.84
C MET A 76 9.82 5.94 -10.78
N PRO A 77 9.21 7.14 -10.74
CA PRO A 77 8.21 7.45 -9.71
C PRO A 77 7.00 6.52 -9.77
N SER A 78 6.44 6.29 -10.96
CA SER A 78 5.29 5.41 -11.17
C SER A 78 5.60 3.96 -10.82
N LEU A 79 6.78 3.48 -11.22
CA LEU A 79 7.22 2.12 -10.91
C LEU A 79 7.38 1.91 -9.40
N ILE A 80 8.03 2.85 -8.71
CA ILE A 80 8.20 2.82 -7.24
C ILE A 80 6.84 2.82 -6.55
N GLN A 81 5.92 3.67 -7.00
CA GLN A 81 4.58 3.75 -6.42
C GLN A 81 3.81 2.41 -6.56
N HIS A 82 3.85 1.77 -7.73
CA HIS A 82 3.22 0.48 -7.94
C HIS A 82 3.86 -0.66 -7.13
N HIS A 83 5.19 -0.62 -6.95
CA HIS A 83 5.86 -1.59 -6.08
C HIS A 83 5.45 -1.42 -4.61
N LYS A 84 5.41 -0.19 -4.10
CA LYS A 84 4.96 0.11 -2.73
C LYS A 84 3.50 -0.31 -2.50
N GLU A 85 2.63 -0.05 -3.47
CA GLU A 85 1.23 -0.49 -3.41
C GLU A 85 1.13 -2.02 -3.27
N LYS A 86 1.82 -2.77 -4.13
CA LYS A 86 1.83 -4.24 -4.05
C LYS A 86 2.39 -4.76 -2.74
N GLU A 87 3.47 -4.15 -2.26
CA GLU A 87 4.08 -4.51 -0.98
C GLU A 87 3.10 -4.28 0.18
N THR A 88 2.42 -3.15 0.20
CA THR A 88 1.44 -2.79 1.22
C THR A 88 0.26 -3.75 1.24
N VAL A 89 -0.30 -4.07 0.06
CA VAL A 89 -1.39 -5.04 -0.09
C VAL A 89 -0.94 -6.41 0.46
N ALA A 90 0.24 -6.88 0.08
CA ALA A 90 0.77 -8.18 0.52
C ALA A 90 0.98 -8.23 2.05
N ARG A 91 1.47 -7.13 2.66
CA ARG A 91 1.61 -7.05 4.12
C ARG A 91 0.27 -7.05 4.84
N LEU A 92 -0.73 -6.34 4.29
CA LEU A 92 -2.08 -6.34 4.85
C LEU A 92 -2.72 -7.73 4.78
N GLU A 93 -2.60 -8.43 3.64
CA GLU A 93 -3.10 -9.79 3.49
C GLU A 93 -2.42 -10.76 4.45
N LYS A 94 -1.10 -10.62 4.62
CA LYS A 94 -0.34 -11.40 5.60
C LYS A 94 -0.89 -11.16 7.00
N PHE A 95 -1.04 -9.90 7.43
CA PHE A 95 -1.59 -9.57 8.74
C PHE A 95 -2.99 -10.18 8.92
N ALA A 96 -3.88 -10.01 7.94
CA ALA A 96 -5.24 -10.52 8.00
C ALA A 96 -5.26 -12.06 8.09
N SER A 97 -4.35 -12.75 7.38
CA SER A 97 -4.18 -14.19 7.48
C SER A 97 -3.65 -14.61 8.85
N THR A 98 -2.63 -13.94 9.39
CA THR A 98 -2.09 -14.20 10.73
C THR A 98 -3.15 -13.98 11.81
N LEU A 99 -3.94 -12.91 11.71
CA LEU A 99 -5.04 -12.62 12.61
C LEU A 99 -6.13 -13.71 12.55
N SER A 100 -6.51 -14.13 11.35
CA SER A 100 -7.49 -15.20 11.14
C SER A 100 -7.02 -16.54 11.71
N GLN A 101 -5.74 -16.89 11.50
CA GLN A 101 -5.15 -18.10 12.06
C GLN A 101 -5.10 -18.05 13.59
N ALA A 102 -4.65 -16.93 14.16
CA ALA A 102 -4.61 -16.73 15.61
C ALA A 102 -5.99 -16.82 16.25
N LEU A 103 -7.01 -16.22 15.61
CA LEU A 103 -8.39 -16.30 16.08
C LEU A 103 -8.90 -17.74 16.05
N ASN A 104 -8.69 -18.48 14.95
CA ASN A 104 -9.13 -19.87 14.84
C ASN A 104 -8.47 -20.78 15.88
N LEU A 105 -7.17 -20.60 16.12
CA LEU A 105 -6.44 -21.33 17.16
C LEU A 105 -6.99 -21.03 18.55
N TRP A 106 -7.24 -19.75 18.86
CA TRP A 106 -7.84 -19.36 20.13
C TRP A 106 -9.26 -19.95 20.31
N LYS A 107 -10.10 -19.94 19.26
CA LYS A 107 -11.43 -20.57 19.30
C LYS A 107 -11.34 -22.07 19.56
N ALA A 108 -10.38 -22.75 18.93
CA ALA A 108 -10.16 -24.19 19.13
C ALA A 108 -9.72 -24.52 20.57
N GLU A 109 -8.83 -23.72 21.15
CA GLU A 109 -8.35 -23.92 22.53
C GLU A 109 -9.42 -23.62 23.59
N THR A 110 -10.24 -22.60 23.37
CA THR A 110 -11.28 -22.19 24.32
C THR A 110 -12.57 -22.98 24.20
N GLY A 111 -12.71 -23.82 23.16
CA GLY A 111 -13.97 -24.50 22.86
C GLY A 111 -15.07 -23.55 22.39
N CYS A 112 -14.70 -22.41 21.79
CA CYS A 112 -15.64 -21.44 21.24
C CYS A 112 -16.29 -21.96 19.95
N ILE A 113 -17.50 -22.52 20.07
CA ILE A 113 -18.28 -23.07 18.94
C ILE A 113 -19.13 -21.97 18.28
N ASP A 114 -19.52 -20.95 19.04
CA ASP A 114 -20.38 -19.86 18.60
C ASP A 114 -19.60 -18.76 17.83
N GLU A 115 -20.28 -17.66 17.53
CA GLU A 115 -19.66 -16.44 17.00
C GLU A 115 -18.61 -15.90 17.97
N ALA A 116 -17.52 -15.33 17.45
CA ALA A 116 -16.46 -14.79 18.29
C ALA A 116 -16.96 -13.72 19.26
N SER A 117 -18.02 -12.97 18.88
CA SER A 117 -18.69 -11.98 19.73
C SER A 117 -19.15 -12.54 21.07
N THR A 118 -19.77 -13.72 21.07
CA THR A 118 -20.22 -14.41 22.29
C THR A 118 -19.03 -14.82 23.15
N CYS A 119 -18.01 -15.43 22.54
CA CYS A 119 -16.86 -15.93 23.28
C CYS A 119 -15.96 -14.82 23.84
N LEU A 120 -15.88 -13.69 23.14
CA LEU A 120 -15.15 -12.50 23.59
C LEU A 120 -15.79 -11.91 24.86
N SER A 121 -17.10 -12.00 25.02
CA SER A 121 -17.78 -11.51 26.24
C SER A 121 -17.31 -12.20 27.52
N TYR A 122 -16.91 -13.47 27.43
CA TYR A 122 -16.36 -14.21 28.57
C TYR A 122 -14.93 -13.79 28.92
N ILE A 123 -14.17 -13.29 27.94
CA ILE A 123 -12.79 -12.87 28.13
C ILE A 123 -12.72 -11.40 28.54
N SER A 124 -13.48 -10.53 27.87
CA SER A 124 -13.49 -9.11 28.19
C SER A 124 -14.07 -8.84 29.57
N LYS A 125 -14.94 -9.71 30.13
CA LYS A 125 -15.49 -9.57 31.50
C LYS A 125 -16.08 -8.18 31.82
N GLY A 126 -16.42 -7.39 30.79
CA GLY A 126 -16.86 -6.00 30.95
C GLY A 126 -15.73 -4.99 31.25
N ASP A 127 -14.46 -5.38 31.16
CA ASP A 127 -13.30 -4.49 31.25
C ASP A 127 -12.50 -4.35 29.93
N GLU A 128 -12.07 -3.12 29.66
CA GLU A 128 -11.31 -2.74 28.47
C GLU A 128 -9.80 -2.91 28.73
N LYS A 129 -9.38 -4.14 29.04
CA LYS A 129 -8.00 -4.45 29.48
C LYS A 129 -7.21 -5.25 28.46
N CYS A 130 -5.92 -4.97 28.36
CA CYS A 130 -5.02 -5.58 27.37
C CYS A 130 -4.85 -7.09 27.52
N GLU A 131 -4.93 -7.57 28.75
CA GLU A 131 -4.86 -8.98 29.12
C GLU A 131 -5.95 -9.81 28.42
N ASN A 132 -7.08 -9.19 28.09
CA ASN A 132 -8.19 -9.85 27.41
C ASN A 132 -7.86 -10.22 25.96
N PHE A 133 -6.85 -9.57 25.36
CA PHE A 133 -6.38 -9.92 24.02
C PHE A 133 -5.14 -10.83 24.03
N GLU A 134 -4.48 -11.00 25.18
CA GLU A 134 -3.26 -11.79 25.32
C GLU A 134 -3.39 -13.24 24.77
N PRO A 135 -4.51 -13.95 24.98
CA PRO A 135 -4.70 -15.29 24.43
C PRO A 135 -4.69 -15.35 22.90
N ILE A 136 -5.06 -14.26 22.22
CA ILE A 136 -5.01 -14.16 20.75
C ILE A 136 -3.64 -13.63 20.31
N ALA A 137 -3.12 -12.61 21.00
CA ALA A 137 -1.85 -11.96 20.70
C ALA A 137 -0.65 -12.94 20.77
N SER A 138 -0.67 -13.88 21.72
CA SER A 138 0.37 -14.92 21.88
C SER A 138 0.56 -15.79 20.62
N LYS A 139 -0.44 -15.83 19.73
CA LYS A 139 -0.43 -16.59 18.47
C LYS A 139 -0.01 -15.76 17.26
N MET A 140 0.30 -14.47 17.42
CA MET A 140 0.58 -13.54 16.31
C MET A 140 2.06 -13.14 16.15
N HIS A 141 3.01 -13.84 16.80
CA HIS A 141 4.45 -13.48 16.78
C HIS A 141 4.73 -12.04 17.28
N VAL A 142 4.05 -11.65 18.36
CA VAL A 142 4.25 -10.36 19.04
C VAL A 142 5.62 -10.31 19.69
N ILE A 143 6.35 -9.21 19.47
CA ILE A 143 7.67 -8.94 20.08
C ILE A 143 7.66 -7.71 21.00
N GLY A 144 6.58 -6.94 21.01
CA GLY A 144 6.43 -5.78 21.87
C GLY A 144 4.97 -5.47 22.12
N MET A 145 4.67 -4.96 23.32
CA MET A 145 3.33 -4.55 23.72
C MET A 145 3.44 -3.32 24.62
N VAL A 146 2.49 -2.40 24.48
CA VAL A 146 2.36 -1.25 25.36
C VAL A 146 0.89 -0.93 25.62
N THR A 147 0.57 -0.51 26.85
CA THR A 147 -0.74 0.02 27.20
C THR A 147 -0.85 1.50 26.81
N ARG A 148 -2.08 2.02 26.70
CA ARG A 148 -2.31 3.45 26.45
C ARG A 148 -1.52 4.36 27.40
N ASP A 149 -1.46 4.04 28.70
CA ASP A 149 -0.81 4.90 29.69
C ASP A 149 0.73 4.91 29.56
N LYS A 150 1.29 3.84 28.98
CA LYS A 150 2.73 3.69 28.76
C LYS A 150 3.16 3.96 27.32
N ARG A 151 2.25 4.36 26.42
CA ARG A 151 2.54 4.53 24.98
C ARG A 151 3.76 5.40 24.67
N ASN A 152 4.04 6.40 25.50
CA ASN A 152 5.20 7.29 25.35
C ASN A 152 6.56 6.59 25.56
N THR A 153 6.59 5.43 26.23
CA THR A 153 7.82 4.64 26.42
C THR A 153 8.14 3.74 25.23
N ALA A 154 7.20 3.56 24.30
CA ALA A 154 7.39 2.71 23.13
C ALA A 154 8.15 3.44 22.02
N GLY A 155 9.43 3.10 21.84
CA GLY A 155 10.28 3.69 20.79
C GLY A 155 9.92 3.27 19.36
N TRP A 156 9.17 2.17 19.20
CA TRP A 156 8.71 1.63 17.92
C TRP A 156 7.38 2.22 17.45
N LEU A 157 6.62 2.85 18.34
CA LEU A 157 5.33 3.44 18.03
C LEU A 157 5.52 4.83 17.40
N PRO A 158 4.83 5.15 16.28
CA PRO A 158 4.97 6.46 15.66
C PRO A 158 4.35 7.55 16.55
N ASP A 159 4.93 8.75 16.50
CA ASP A 159 4.46 9.89 17.29
C ASP A 159 3.11 10.42 16.79
N LYS A 160 2.83 10.28 15.49
CA LYS A 160 1.67 10.82 14.79
C LYS A 160 1.16 9.84 13.73
N ALA A 161 -0.13 9.93 13.42
CA ALA A 161 -0.78 9.24 12.32
C ALA A 161 -1.78 10.20 11.64
N TYR A 162 -2.24 9.85 10.44
CA TYR A 162 -3.11 10.71 9.64
C TYR A 162 -4.39 9.98 9.24
N ASN A 163 -5.51 10.71 9.23
CA ASN A 163 -6.79 10.18 8.76
C ASN A 163 -6.81 10.04 7.23
N TYR A 164 -7.93 9.57 6.68
CA TYR A 164 -8.03 9.34 5.25
C TYR A 164 -7.83 10.59 4.40
N TYR A 165 -8.07 11.81 4.91
CA TYR A 165 -7.84 13.07 4.21
C TYR A 165 -6.45 13.68 4.44
N GLY A 166 -5.60 13.02 5.24
CA GLY A 166 -4.26 13.51 5.55
C GLY A 166 -4.23 14.53 6.69
N GLU A 167 -5.32 14.67 7.45
CA GLU A 167 -5.33 15.46 8.68
C GLU A 167 -4.68 14.65 9.81
N GLU A 168 -3.90 15.30 10.66
CA GLU A 168 -3.28 14.65 11.82
C GLU A 168 -4.38 14.11 12.75
N GLN A 169 -4.28 12.83 13.09
CA GLN A 169 -5.24 12.19 13.98
C GLN A 169 -5.08 12.71 15.41
N VAL A 170 -6.21 12.99 16.06
CA VAL A 170 -6.26 13.41 17.47
C VAL A 170 -7.21 12.55 18.30
N GLY A 171 -7.05 12.59 19.63
CA GLY A 171 -7.85 11.82 20.58
C GLY A 171 -7.21 10.48 20.95
N ASN A 172 -7.85 9.71 21.84
CA ASN A 172 -7.34 8.43 22.35
C ASN A 172 -8.03 7.23 21.68
N TYR A 173 -8.49 7.35 20.43
CA TYR A 173 -9.16 6.26 19.72
C TYR A 173 -8.92 6.38 18.21
N GLY A 174 -8.89 5.24 17.53
CA GLY A 174 -8.91 5.18 16.07
C GLY A 174 -7.59 5.37 15.34
N GLY A 175 -6.46 5.16 16.01
CA GLY A 175 -5.17 5.16 15.32
C GLY A 175 -4.07 4.36 16.01
N VAL A 176 -2.96 4.22 15.29
CA VAL A 176 -1.80 3.41 15.69
C VAL A 176 -0.62 4.34 16.02
N SER A 177 -0.81 5.27 16.94
CA SER A 177 0.23 6.25 17.32
C SER A 177 0.27 6.52 18.82
N LYS A 178 1.32 7.21 19.27
CA LYS A 178 1.42 7.71 20.66
C LYS A 178 0.30 8.68 21.04
N VAL A 179 -0.49 9.18 20.09
CA VAL A 179 -1.65 10.02 20.40
C VAL A 179 -2.91 9.17 20.49
N THR A 180 -3.09 8.21 19.58
CA THR A 180 -4.40 7.66 19.20
C THR A 180 -4.72 6.24 19.65
N ILE A 181 -3.80 5.55 20.34
CA ILE A 181 -4.10 4.23 20.92
C ILE A 181 -5.20 4.34 21.98
N SER A 182 -6.17 3.42 21.90
CA SER A 182 -7.25 3.28 22.88
C SER A 182 -6.88 2.42 24.08
N THR A 183 -6.66 1.12 23.87
CA THR A 183 -6.35 0.20 24.98
C THR A 183 -4.87 -0.18 24.96
N CYS A 184 -4.43 -0.79 23.86
CA CYS A 184 -3.08 -1.33 23.73
C CYS A 184 -2.56 -1.18 22.31
N ALA A 185 -1.24 -1.21 22.16
CA ALA A 185 -0.60 -1.47 20.88
C ALA A 185 0.40 -2.61 21.00
N TYR A 186 0.59 -3.29 19.87
CA TYR A 186 1.44 -4.45 19.71
C TYR A 186 2.36 -4.25 18.52
N LEU A 187 3.57 -4.78 18.63
CA LEU A 187 4.57 -4.84 17.57
C LEU A 187 4.79 -6.29 17.17
N LEU A 188 4.66 -6.59 15.88
CA LEU A 188 4.99 -7.89 15.30
C LEU A 188 6.46 -7.95 14.87
N ASN A 189 6.98 -9.17 14.75
CA ASN A 189 8.37 -9.42 14.36
C ASN A 189 8.75 -8.90 12.96
N ASP A 190 7.78 -8.65 12.08
CA ASP A 190 7.98 -8.09 10.74
C ASP A 190 7.90 -6.56 10.68
N GLY A 191 7.73 -5.91 11.83
CA GLY A 191 7.63 -4.45 11.95
C GLY A 191 6.22 -3.90 11.79
N THR A 192 5.21 -4.75 11.55
CA THR A 192 3.80 -4.37 11.58
C THR A 192 3.43 -3.96 13.01
N ILE A 193 2.72 -2.84 13.14
CA ILE A 193 2.21 -2.35 14.42
C ILE A 193 0.70 -2.42 14.35
N PHE A 194 0.03 -2.81 15.43
CA PHE A 194 -1.41 -2.64 15.49
C PHE A 194 -1.85 -2.19 16.87
N SER A 195 -2.89 -1.36 16.91
CA SER A 195 -3.58 -1.00 18.13
C SER A 195 -4.88 -1.76 18.23
N ILE A 196 -5.31 -2.02 19.45
CA ILE A 196 -6.60 -2.62 19.74
C ILE A 196 -7.40 -1.73 20.69
N ASP A 197 -8.70 -1.67 20.42
CA ASP A 197 -9.72 -1.25 21.35
C ASP A 197 -10.57 -2.45 21.75
N ILE A 198 -10.68 -2.67 23.05
CA ILE A 198 -11.26 -3.89 23.61
C ILE A 198 -12.63 -3.55 24.17
N ASN A 199 -13.68 -4.06 23.53
CA ASN A 199 -15.06 -3.91 23.98
C ASN A 199 -15.63 -5.25 24.45
N PRO A 200 -16.71 -5.27 25.24
CA PRO A 200 -17.30 -6.50 25.75
C PRO A 200 -17.69 -7.52 24.68
N THR A 201 -18.07 -7.08 23.49
CA THR A 201 -18.61 -7.95 22.43
C THR A 201 -17.82 -7.93 21.12
N ASN A 202 -16.80 -7.07 21.03
CA ASN A 202 -16.01 -6.89 19.83
C ASN A 202 -14.63 -6.34 20.15
N LEU A 203 -13.70 -6.56 19.24
CA LEU A 203 -12.35 -6.00 19.30
C LEU A 203 -12.13 -5.17 18.05
N ASP A 204 -11.88 -3.87 18.20
CA ASP A 204 -11.56 -3.01 17.06
C ASP A 204 -10.04 -2.92 16.93
N ILE A 205 -9.52 -3.35 15.79
CA ILE A 205 -8.10 -3.48 15.51
C ILE A 205 -7.74 -2.51 14.40
N LEU A 206 -6.74 -1.67 14.63
CA LEU A 206 -6.15 -0.85 13.59
C LEU A 206 -4.73 -1.32 13.37
N VAL A 207 -4.43 -1.79 12.16
CA VAL A 207 -3.08 -2.23 11.80
C VAL A 207 -2.40 -1.20 10.93
N ASP A 208 -1.15 -0.92 11.25
CA ASP A 208 -0.19 -0.15 10.48
C ASP A 208 0.87 -1.11 9.90
N VAL A 209 0.82 -1.32 8.58
CA VAL A 209 1.73 -2.23 7.87
C VAL A 209 3.05 -1.55 7.45
N ASN A 210 3.18 -0.25 7.68
CA ASN A 210 4.37 0.53 7.38
C ASN A 210 5.27 0.74 8.62
N GLY A 211 4.71 0.52 9.81
CA GLY A 211 5.43 0.55 11.09
C GLY A 211 5.80 1.98 11.48
N LYS A 212 7.00 2.22 12.00
CA LYS A 212 7.42 3.58 12.42
C LYS A 212 7.65 4.56 11.25
N LYS A 213 7.71 4.08 10.00
CA LYS A 213 8.02 4.94 8.85
C LYS A 213 6.85 5.90 8.62
N LEU A 214 7.11 7.19 8.51
CA LEU A 214 6.07 8.19 8.25
C LEU A 214 5.99 8.53 6.76
N PRO A 215 4.84 9.05 6.28
CA PRO A 215 3.57 9.18 7.01
C PRO A 215 2.83 7.85 7.10
N ASN A 216 2.05 7.64 8.17
CA ASN A 216 1.10 6.54 8.28
C ASN A 216 -0.32 7.08 8.17
N ARG A 217 -0.99 6.74 7.07
CA ARG A 217 -2.32 7.28 6.73
C ARG A 217 -3.36 6.17 6.66
N VAL A 218 -4.55 6.42 7.17
CA VAL A 218 -5.69 5.50 7.01
C VAL A 218 -5.97 5.25 5.54
N GLY A 219 -6.09 3.98 5.17
CA GLY A 219 -6.30 3.52 3.79
C GLY A 219 -5.04 3.45 2.95
N GLN A 220 -3.89 3.96 3.41
CA GLN A 220 -2.61 3.80 2.71
C GLN A 220 -1.67 2.88 3.48
N ASP A 221 -1.59 3.06 4.80
CA ASP A 221 -0.71 2.31 5.69
C ASP A 221 -1.50 1.71 6.86
N ILE A 222 -2.55 2.42 7.30
CA ILE A 222 -3.39 2.03 8.43
C ILE A 222 -4.72 1.45 7.93
N PHE A 223 -5.04 0.23 8.37
CA PHE A 223 -6.23 -0.51 7.95
C PHE A 223 -7.02 -1.00 9.17
N PRO A 224 -8.27 -0.58 9.34
CA PRO A 224 -9.12 -1.01 10.45
C PRO A 224 -9.83 -2.34 10.17
N PHE A 225 -9.95 -3.15 11.22
CA PHE A 225 -10.63 -4.46 11.30
C PHE A 225 -11.42 -4.52 12.60
N THR A 226 -12.42 -5.39 12.65
CA THR A 226 -13.09 -5.76 13.89
C THR A 226 -13.28 -7.26 13.98
N ILE A 227 -13.04 -7.79 15.17
CA ILE A 227 -13.34 -9.17 15.53
C ILE A 227 -14.63 -9.19 16.33
N GLY A 228 -15.55 -10.07 15.99
CA GLY A 228 -16.87 -10.13 16.61
C GLY A 228 -17.75 -8.94 16.20
N GLY A 229 -18.72 -8.61 17.04
CA GLY A 229 -19.75 -7.60 16.75
C GLY A 229 -21.06 -8.18 16.21
N ASN A 230 -22.06 -7.30 16.07
CA ASN A 230 -23.40 -7.61 15.55
C ASN A 230 -23.49 -7.53 14.02
N ALA A 231 -24.66 -7.87 13.47
CA ALA A 231 -24.93 -7.87 12.02
C ALA A 231 -24.62 -6.56 11.29
N ASN A 232 -24.57 -5.42 12.00
CA ASN A 232 -24.26 -4.13 11.38
C ASN A 232 -22.79 -4.05 10.94
N PHE A 233 -21.86 -4.65 11.69
CA PHE A 233 -20.44 -4.72 11.29
C PHE A 233 -20.25 -5.63 10.07
N ALA A 234 -20.95 -6.76 10.04
CA ALA A 234 -20.93 -7.69 8.91
C ALA A 234 -21.43 -7.05 7.61
N SER A 235 -22.47 -6.22 7.71
CA SER A 235 -23.06 -5.54 6.54
C SER A 235 -22.14 -4.50 5.88
N GLY A 236 -21.22 -3.89 6.64
CA GLY A 236 -20.33 -2.84 6.14
C GLY A 236 -19.01 -3.33 5.54
N GLY A 237 -18.57 -4.55 5.90
CA GLY A 237 -17.25 -5.07 5.55
C GLY A 237 -17.15 -5.75 4.18
N GLY A 238 -18.26 -6.28 3.65
CA GLY A 238 -18.24 -7.14 2.46
C GLY A 238 -17.55 -8.50 2.69
N ASN A 239 -17.78 -9.46 1.78
CA ASN A 239 -17.15 -10.78 1.89
C ASN A 239 -15.71 -10.73 1.37
N THR A 240 -14.75 -10.57 2.29
CA THR A 240 -13.31 -10.47 1.97
C THR A 240 -12.58 -11.81 1.93
N GLY A 241 -13.28 -12.94 2.14
CA GLY A 241 -12.66 -14.26 2.25
C GLY A 241 -11.94 -14.51 3.58
N LEU A 242 -12.03 -13.58 4.53
CA LEU A 242 -11.61 -13.80 5.92
C LEU A 242 -12.60 -14.71 6.65
N THR A 243 -12.23 -15.17 7.86
CA THR A 243 -13.18 -15.88 8.74
C THR A 243 -14.43 -15.06 8.96
N LYS A 244 -15.57 -15.73 9.14
CA LYS A 244 -16.87 -15.08 9.42
C LYS A 244 -16.87 -14.14 10.64
N ASP A 245 -15.87 -14.22 11.49
CA ASP A 245 -15.75 -13.44 12.72
C ASP A 245 -14.86 -12.19 12.58
N ILE A 246 -14.22 -11.98 11.42
CA ILE A 246 -13.35 -10.82 11.15
C ILE A 246 -13.95 -10.00 10.03
N TYR A 247 -14.28 -8.75 10.32
CA TYR A 247 -14.86 -7.81 9.38
C TYR A 247 -13.92 -6.63 9.18
N PRO A 248 -13.74 -6.15 7.93
CA PRO A 248 -13.27 -4.79 7.73
C PRO A 248 -14.20 -3.83 8.48
N TYR A 249 -13.66 -3.05 9.42
CA TYR A 249 -14.49 -2.23 10.30
C TYR A 249 -15.08 -1.04 9.53
N PRO A 250 -16.42 -0.90 9.42
CA PRO A 250 -17.04 0.37 9.06
C PRO A 250 -16.76 1.34 10.21
N LEU A 251 -16.27 2.54 9.91
CA LEU A 251 -15.64 3.35 10.94
C LEU A 251 -16.67 4.14 11.76
N GLY A 252 -16.43 4.32 13.05
CA GLY A 252 -17.33 5.06 13.94
C GLY A 252 -17.58 6.51 13.50
N SER A 253 -18.77 7.04 13.80
CA SER A 253 -19.37 8.16 13.07
C SER A 253 -18.91 9.58 13.42
N ASN A 254 -18.00 9.81 14.39
CA ASN A 254 -17.62 11.18 14.82
C ASN A 254 -16.15 11.37 15.24
N TYR A 255 -15.26 10.39 15.02
CA TYR A 255 -13.85 10.55 15.40
C TYR A 255 -13.03 11.11 14.23
N ASN A 256 -12.24 12.15 14.49
CA ASN A 256 -11.33 12.75 13.51
C ASN A 256 -10.41 11.71 12.85
N ALA A 257 -10.05 10.67 13.60
CA ALA A 257 -9.25 9.55 13.14
C ALA A 257 -9.84 8.82 11.91
N PHE A 258 -11.15 8.96 11.68
CA PHE A 258 -11.93 8.23 10.69
C PHE A 258 -12.71 9.12 9.71
N ASN A 259 -12.42 10.43 9.68
CA ASN A 259 -13.06 11.33 8.72
C ASN A 259 -12.86 10.84 7.28
N GLY A 260 -13.96 10.87 6.51
CA GLY A 260 -13.97 10.59 5.07
C GLY A 260 -14.31 9.19 4.63
N LEU A 261 -14.74 8.34 5.56
CA LEU A 261 -14.98 6.92 5.31
C LEU A 261 -16.41 6.53 5.69
N CYS A 262 -16.88 5.38 5.19
CA CYS A 262 -18.22 4.90 5.51
C CYS A 262 -18.39 4.58 7.00
N ARG A 263 -19.57 4.94 7.51
CA ARG A 263 -19.86 4.99 8.94
C ARG A 263 -20.71 3.82 9.41
N ILE A 264 -20.52 3.41 10.67
CA ILE A 264 -21.47 2.55 11.39
C ILE A 264 -22.86 3.21 11.34
N ASN A 265 -23.89 2.43 10.94
CA ASN A 265 -25.29 2.84 10.68
C ASN A 265 -25.56 3.54 9.33
N LEU A 266 -24.53 3.84 8.52
CA LEU A 266 -24.71 4.13 7.10
C LEU A 266 -24.50 2.83 6.32
N LYS A 267 -25.33 2.59 5.29
CA LYS A 267 -25.18 1.41 4.44
C LYS A 267 -23.89 1.57 3.64
N CYS A 268 -22.76 1.06 4.12
CA CYS A 268 -21.59 0.90 3.25
C CYS A 268 -22.00 0.00 2.11
N ASN A 269 -21.85 0.47 0.89
CA ASN A 269 -22.17 -0.33 -0.26
C ASN A 269 -20.90 -1.09 -0.66
N PRO A 270 -20.83 -2.42 -0.42
CA PRO A 270 -19.68 -3.22 -0.84
C PRO A 270 -19.52 -3.25 -2.37
N GLU A 271 -20.56 -2.90 -3.14
CA GLU A 271 -20.50 -2.73 -4.59
C GLU A 271 -19.91 -1.36 -4.99
N ASN A 272 -20.03 -0.34 -4.13
CA ASN A 272 -19.34 0.95 -4.27
C ASN A 272 -18.01 0.89 -3.51
N VAL A 273 -17.04 0.19 -4.08
CA VAL A 273 -15.75 -0.02 -3.40
C VAL A 273 -14.99 1.29 -3.13
N ASN A 274 -15.29 2.40 -3.83
CA ASN A 274 -14.54 3.64 -3.66
C ASN A 274 -14.84 4.31 -2.29
N PRO A 275 -13.88 4.33 -1.34
CA PRO A 275 -14.10 4.88 0.00
C PRO A 275 -14.35 6.39 0.01
N SER A 276 -14.06 7.10 -1.09
CA SER A 276 -14.26 8.55 -1.18
C SER A 276 -15.62 8.99 -1.70
N LYS A 277 -16.48 8.05 -2.11
CA LYS A 277 -17.85 8.32 -2.51
C LYS A 277 -18.78 8.15 -1.32
N GLU A 278 -19.91 8.86 -1.35
CA GLU A 278 -20.99 8.66 -0.39
C GLU A 278 -21.35 7.16 -0.33
N ASN A 279 -21.43 6.60 0.89
CA ASN A 279 -21.68 5.18 1.13
C ASN A 279 -20.65 4.22 0.50
N GLY A 280 -19.39 4.67 0.29
CA GLY A 280 -18.29 3.82 -0.18
C GLY A 280 -17.95 2.66 0.78
N ALA A 281 -17.21 1.65 0.32
CA ALA A 281 -16.71 0.60 1.21
C ALA A 281 -15.64 1.13 2.18
N SER A 282 -15.34 0.38 3.26
CA SER A 282 -14.17 0.69 4.09
C SER A 282 -12.87 0.60 3.27
N PRO A 283 -11.82 1.38 3.58
CA PRO A 283 -10.54 1.27 2.86
C PRO A 283 -9.95 -0.14 2.93
N THR A 284 -10.09 -0.80 4.08
CA THR A 284 -9.67 -2.19 4.26
C THR A 284 -10.41 -3.12 3.29
N SER A 285 -11.74 -2.98 3.17
CA SER A 285 -12.54 -3.74 2.21
C SER A 285 -12.07 -3.48 0.77
N TYR A 286 -11.84 -2.22 0.41
CA TYR A 286 -11.33 -1.86 -0.92
C TYR A 286 -10.03 -2.62 -1.22
N VAL A 287 -9.07 -2.59 -0.30
CA VAL A 287 -7.75 -3.21 -0.50
C VAL A 287 -7.87 -4.73 -0.59
N LEU A 288 -8.63 -5.36 0.30
CA LEU A 288 -8.79 -6.81 0.33
C LEU A 288 -9.56 -7.34 -0.88
N LEU A 289 -10.55 -6.60 -1.39
CA LEU A 289 -11.35 -7.00 -2.55
C LEU A 289 -10.66 -6.69 -3.89
N THR A 290 -10.05 -5.51 -4.01
CA THR A 290 -9.51 -5.03 -5.29
C THR A 290 -8.01 -5.28 -5.46
N LYS A 291 -7.31 -5.62 -4.37
CA LYS A 291 -5.84 -5.75 -4.30
C LYS A 291 -5.10 -4.48 -4.73
N LYS A 292 -5.73 -3.32 -4.50
CA LYS A 292 -5.21 -1.98 -4.82
C LYS A 292 -5.36 -1.06 -3.62
N LEU A 293 -4.54 0.00 -3.59
CA LEU A 293 -4.71 1.06 -2.60
C LEU A 293 -5.80 2.05 -3.06
N PRO A 294 -6.62 2.55 -2.14
CA PRO A 294 -7.64 3.54 -2.45
C PRO A 294 -6.99 4.87 -2.91
N PRO A 295 -7.72 5.69 -3.69
CA PRO A 295 -7.21 6.96 -4.19
C PRO A 295 -6.78 7.90 -3.06
N LYS A 296 -5.59 8.50 -3.17
CA LYS A 296 -5.15 9.54 -2.23
C LYS A 296 -5.93 10.84 -2.49
N TYR A 297 -6.36 11.49 -1.42
CA TYR A 297 -6.82 12.89 -1.42
C TYR A 297 -5.71 13.82 -0.95
#